data_AF-A0A7K4HNF6-F1
#
_entry.id   AF-A0A7K4HNF6-F1
#
_cell.length_a   1.000
_cell.length_b   1.000
_cell.length_c   1.000
_cell.angle_alpha   90.00
_cell.angle_beta   90.00
_cell.angle_gamma   90.00
#
_symmetry.space_group_name_H-M   'P 1'
#
loop_
_entity.id
_entity.type
_entity.pdbx_description
1 polymer ?
#
loop_
_entity_poly.entity_id
_entity_poly.type
_entity_poly.pdbx_seq_one_letter_code
_entity_poly.pdbx_strand_id
1 'polypeptide(L)'
;MAFAVHVNMERCTGCNNCVVACPVGALELSTVDPVTTDKIYKVMNGKAIVLDVKHELCAGCGVCVEACPYNVIRLVVGPMQSGPGAQTQG
;
A
#
# COMPACT_ATOMS: atom_id res chain seq x y z
N MET A 1 4.07 -19.03 3.56
CA MET A 1 2.90 -18.40 2.90
C MET A 1 3.19 -16.92 2.79
N ALA A 2 2.99 -16.31 1.63
CA ALA A 2 3.26 -14.89 1.45
C ALA A 2 1.95 -14.13 1.22
N PHE A 3 1.91 -12.91 1.74
CA PHE A 3 0.77 -12.01 1.65
C PHE A 3 1.20 -10.79 0.84
N ALA A 4 0.37 -10.36 -0.10
CA ALA A 4 0.58 -9.15 -0.86
C ALA A 4 -0.60 -8.19 -0.63
N VAL A 5 -0.29 -6.94 -0.34
CA VAL A 5 -1.29 -5.87 -0.21
C VAL A 5 -1.30 -5.10 -1.53
N HIS A 6 -2.42 -5.13 -2.23
CA HIS A 6 -2.64 -4.38 -3.46
C HIS A 6 -3.51 -3.17 -3.17
N VAL A 7 -3.07 -1.99 -3.61
CA VAL A 7 -3.82 -0.74 -3.44
C VAL A 7 -4.05 -0.09 -4.79
N ASN A 8 -5.30 0.23 -5.10
CA ASN A 8 -5.62 1.04 -6.28
C ASN A 8 -5.22 2.49 -5.99
N MET A 9 -4.08 2.92 -6.53
CA MET A 9 -3.52 4.26 -6.29
C MET A 9 -4.25 5.36 -7.05
N GLU A 10 -4.98 5.05 -8.12
CA GLU A 10 -5.82 6.02 -8.84
C GLU A 10 -7.01 6.48 -7.99
N ARG A 11 -7.50 5.61 -7.11
CA ARG A 11 -8.62 5.89 -6.21
C ARG A 11 -8.18 6.13 -4.76
N CYS A 12 -6.91 5.90 -4.44
CA CYS A 12 -6.35 6.17 -3.13
C CYS A 12 -6.28 7.68 -2.89
N THR A 13 -6.91 8.15 -1.82
CA THR A 13 -6.92 9.58 -1.46
C THR A 13 -5.73 9.99 -0.58
N GLY A 14 -4.92 9.02 -0.12
CA GLY A 14 -3.83 9.26 0.82
C GLY A 14 -4.29 9.65 2.23
N CYS A 15 -5.49 9.21 2.65
CA CYS A 15 -6.05 9.52 3.98
C CYS A 15 -5.31 8.90 5.17
N ASN A 16 -4.34 8.01 4.91
CA ASN A 16 -3.45 7.41 5.93
C ASN A 16 -4.11 6.44 6.94
N ASN A 17 -5.40 6.12 6.81
CA ASN A 17 -6.09 5.22 7.73
C ASN A 17 -5.45 3.82 7.80
N CYS A 18 -5.02 3.28 6.66
CA CYS A 18 -4.39 1.95 6.59
C CYS A 18 -3.05 1.88 7.34
N VAL A 19 -2.29 2.98 7.35
CA VAL A 19 -1.01 3.09 8.06
C VAL A 19 -1.27 3.10 9.57
N VAL A 20 -2.18 3.96 10.03
CA VAL A 20 -2.51 4.08 11.46
C VAL A 20 -3.15 2.80 12.00
N ALA A 21 -3.96 2.12 11.19
CA ALA A 21 -4.60 0.88 11.59
C ALA A 21 -3.65 -0.33 11.64
N CYS A 22 -2.45 -0.25 11.04
CA CYS A 22 -1.54 -1.37 10.98
C CYS A 22 -0.82 -1.59 12.33
N PRO A 23 -1.10 -2.68 13.07
CA PRO A 23 -0.53 -2.87 14.41
C PRO A 23 0.97 -3.17 14.39
N VAL A 24 1.49 -3.59 13.24
CA VAL A 24 2.89 -3.97 13.02
C VAL A 24 3.68 -2.91 12.24
N GLY A 25 3.05 -1.78 11.89
CA GLY A 25 3.73 -0.72 11.14
C GLY A 25 4.26 -1.14 9.77
N ALA A 26 3.60 -2.09 9.11
CA ALA A 26 4.01 -2.63 7.81
C ALA A 26 3.70 -1.69 6.63
N LEU A 27 2.91 -0.63 6.83
CA LEU A 27 2.48 0.31 5.80
C LEU A 27 3.09 1.68 6.08
N GLU A 28 3.64 2.32 5.05
CA GLU A 28 4.15 3.69 5.12
C GLU A 28 3.62 4.49 3.95
N LEU A 29 2.92 5.59 4.23
CA LEU A 29 2.41 6.50 3.22
C LEU A 29 3.31 7.73 3.18
N SER A 30 3.90 7.99 2.03
CA SER A 30 4.73 9.18 1.80
C SER A 30 4.32 9.85 0.51
N THR A 31 4.69 11.11 0.38
CA THR A 31 4.70 11.78 -0.91
C THR A 31 6.14 11.89 -1.40
N VAL A 32 6.37 11.94 -2.70
CA VAL A 32 7.73 12.11 -3.25
C VAL A 32 7.83 13.42 -4.02
N ASP A 33 8.97 14.10 -3.87
CA ASP A 33 9.28 15.25 -4.70
C ASP A 33 9.59 14.79 -6.14
N PRO A 34 8.95 15.37 -7.17
CA PRO A 34 9.07 14.90 -8.55
C PRO A 34 10.44 15.19 -9.18
N VAL A 35 11.29 16.01 -8.55
CA VAL A 35 12.60 16.42 -9.07
C VAL A 35 13.73 15.65 -8.37
N THR A 36 13.64 15.50 -7.06
CA THR A 36 14.69 14.94 -6.18
C THR A 36 14.43 13.48 -5.77
N THR A 37 13.19 12.98 -5.93
CA THR A 37 12.77 11.64 -5.49
C THR A 37 12.83 11.44 -3.96
N ASP A 38 13.05 12.50 -3.19
CA ASP A 38 13.05 12.44 -1.72
C ASP A 38 11.63 12.23 -1.16
N LYS A 39 11.52 11.45 -0.07
CA LYS A 39 10.28 11.26 0.68
C LYS A 39 9.95 12.54 1.45
N ILE A 40 8.80 13.12 1.16
CA ILE A 40 8.25 14.31 1.83
C ILE A 40 6.88 13.97 2.47
N TYR A 41 6.55 14.64 3.58
CA TYR A 41 5.30 14.39 4.32
C TYR A 41 4.14 15.32 3.91
N LYS A 42 4.38 16.28 3.00
CA LYS A 42 3.39 17.28 2.60
C LYS A 42 3.43 17.52 1.10
N VAL A 43 2.40 17.06 0.37
CA VAL A 43 2.11 17.53 -1.00
C VAL A 43 0.65 17.91 -1.12
N MET A 44 0.40 19.05 -1.78
CA MET A 44 -0.92 19.56 -2.16
C MET A 44 -0.88 19.90 -3.66
N ASN A 45 -1.71 19.20 -4.45
CA ASN A 45 -2.01 19.45 -5.87
C ASN A 45 -0.92 19.23 -6.93
N GLY A 46 -0.11 18.18 -6.77
CA GLY A 46 0.69 17.60 -7.85
C GLY A 46 1.21 16.21 -7.47
N LYS A 47 0.38 15.45 -6.74
CA LYS A 47 0.80 14.43 -5.77
C LYS A 47 1.23 13.11 -6.42
N ALA A 48 2.49 12.73 -6.21
CA ALA A 48 2.88 11.33 -6.16
C ALA A 48 2.70 10.83 -4.72
N ILE A 49 1.67 10.00 -4.50
CA ILE A 49 1.45 9.27 -3.24
C ILE A 49 2.08 7.90 -3.43
N VAL A 50 3.05 7.56 -2.58
CA VAL A 50 3.67 6.23 -2.55
C VAL A 50 3.27 5.57 -1.26
N LEU A 51 2.70 4.36 -1.38
CA LEU A 51 2.42 3.49 -0.25
C LEU A 51 3.45 2.37 -0.33
N ASP A 52 4.36 2.36 0.64
CA ASP A 52 5.34 1.29 0.81
C ASP A 52 4.78 0.23 1.76
N VAL A 53 4.96 -1.04 1.39
CA VAL A 53 4.53 -2.19 2.19
C VAL A 53 5.76 -3.01 2.56
N LYS A 54 6.10 -3.01 3.84
CA LYS A 54 7.17 -3.83 4.41
C LYS A 54 6.66 -5.26 4.57
N HIS A 55 6.85 -6.05 3.51
CA HIS A 55 6.34 -7.43 3.42
C HIS A 55 6.89 -8.33 4.53
N GLU A 56 8.08 -8.04 5.04
CA GLU A 56 8.68 -8.73 6.19
C GLU A 56 7.93 -8.53 7.51
N LEU A 57 7.21 -7.41 7.66
CA LEU A 57 6.40 -7.09 8.83
C LEU A 57 4.94 -7.47 8.65
N CYS A 58 4.47 -7.59 7.41
CA CYS A 58 3.07 -7.83 7.10
C CYS A 58 2.63 -9.24 7.52
N ALA A 59 1.80 -9.31 8.56
CA ALA A 59 1.22 -10.57 9.04
C ALA A 59 -0.02 -11.04 8.24
N GLY A 60 -0.45 -10.30 7.21
CA GLY A 60 -1.63 -10.65 6.42
C GLY A 60 -2.96 -10.58 7.21
N CYS A 61 -3.06 -9.72 8.23
CA CYS A 61 -4.23 -9.65 9.12
C CYS A 61 -5.46 -8.95 8.53
N GLY A 62 -5.32 -8.23 7.41
CA GLY A 62 -6.45 -7.61 6.70
C GLY A 62 -7.00 -6.32 7.31
N VAL A 63 -6.51 -5.85 8.46
CA VAL A 63 -7.03 -4.62 9.12
C VAL A 63 -6.93 -3.38 8.24
N CYS A 64 -5.96 -3.32 7.32
CA CYS A 64 -5.84 -2.23 6.36
C CYS A 64 -6.98 -2.19 5.33
N VAL A 65 -7.56 -3.35 5.00
CA VAL A 65 -8.72 -3.47 4.10
C VAL A 65 -9.93 -2.84 4.76
N GLU A 66 -10.21 -3.22 6.01
CA GLU A 66 -11.34 -2.70 6.80
C GLU A 66 -11.18 -1.20 7.12
N ALA A 67 -9.95 -0.75 7.39
CA ALA A 67 -9.68 0.65 7.70
C ALA A 67 -9.81 1.58 6.49
N CYS A 68 -9.89 1.06 5.26
CA CYS A 68 -9.96 1.86 4.05
C CYS A 68 -11.41 2.23 3.71
N PRO A 69 -11.85 3.49 3.94
CA PRO A 69 -13.25 3.88 3.69
C PRO A 69 -13.61 3.95 2.19
N TYR A 70 -12.61 3.86 1.31
CA TYR A 70 -12.79 3.90 -0.14
C TYR A 70 -12.76 2.49 -0.77
N ASN A 71 -12.52 1.45 0.03
CA ASN A 71 -12.43 0.05 -0.38
C ASN A 71 -11.46 -0.16 -1.55
N VAL A 72 -10.29 0.51 -1.51
CA VAL A 72 -9.28 0.45 -2.57
C VAL A 72 -8.13 -0.52 -2.27
N ILE A 73 -8.13 -1.17 -1.10
CA ILE A 73 -7.08 -2.08 -0.64
C ILE A 73 -7.59 -3.53 -0.75
N ARG A 74 -6.75 -4.44 -1.25
CA ARG A 74 -7.01 -5.89 -1.30
C ARG A 74 -5.83 -6.64 -0.71
N LEU A 75 -6.13 -7.69 0.04
CA LEU A 75 -5.14 -8.64 0.52
C LEU A 75 -5.18 -9.89 -0.36
N VAL A 76 -4.06 -10.25 -0.96
CA VAL A 76 -3.91 -11.45 -1.78
C VAL A 76 -3.02 -12.44 -1.04
N VAL A 77 -3.47 -13.69 -0.97
CA VAL A 77 -2.72 -14.79 -0.37
C VAL A 77 -2.23 -15.68 -1.51
N GLY A 78 -0.92 -15.86 -1.65
CA GLY A 78 -0.35 -16.66 -2.73
C GLY A 78 1.14 -16.95 -2.54
N PRO A 79 1.71 -17.87 -3.32
CA PRO A 79 3.16 -18.00 -3.40
C PRO A 79 3.73 -16.70 -3.97
N MET A 80 4.70 -16.10 -3.29
CA MET A 80 5.41 -14.90 -3.77
C MET A 80 6.20 -15.26 -5.03
N GLN A 81 5.56 -15.19 -6.19
CA GLN A 81 6.30 -15.10 -7.45
C GLN A 81 6.77 -13.66 -7.59
N SER A 82 7.99 -13.43 -7.14
CA SER A 82 8.77 -12.22 -7.40
C SER A 82 8.91 -12.03 -8.92
N GLY A 83 7.99 -11.27 -9.52
CA GLY A 83 8.05 -10.90 -10.94
C GLY A 83 6.85 -10.06 -11.39
N PRO A 84 7.03 -9.10 -12.31
CA PRO A 84 5.94 -8.35 -12.90
C PRO A 84 5.19 -9.24 -13.91
N GLY A 85 4.18 -9.99 -13.47
CA GLY A 85 3.42 -10.85 -14.39
C GLY A 85 2.44 -11.86 -13.79
N ALA A 86 2.03 -11.72 -12.53
CA ALA A 86 1.10 -12.66 -11.90
C ALA A 86 -0.38 -12.35 -12.24
N GLN A 87 -0.75 -12.35 -13.52
CA GLN A 87 -2.16 -12.45 -13.93
C GLN A 87 -2.44 -13.89 -14.36
N THR A 88 -2.93 -14.71 -13.43
CA THR A 88 -3.61 -15.96 -13.76
C THR A 88 -4.84 -16.09 -12.87
N GLN A 89 -5.92 -15.47 -13.35
CA GLN A 89 -7.29 -15.85 -12.98
C GLN A 89 -7.60 -17.10 -13.81
N GLY A 90 -8.06 -18.17 -13.15
CA GLY A 90 -8.55 -19.38 -13.82
C GLY A 90 -9.92 -19.17 -14.46
#